data_AF-A0A0D0P4V1-F1
#
_entry.id   AF-A0A0D0P4V1-F1
#
_cell.length_a   1.000
_cell.length_b   1.000
_cell.length_c   1.000
_cell.angle_alpha   90.00
_cell.angle_beta   90.00
_cell.angle_gamma   90.00
#
_symmetry.space_group_name_H-M   'P 1'
#
loop_
_entity.id
_entity.type
_entity.pdbx_description
1 polymer ?
#
loop_
_entity_poly.entity_id
_entity_poly.type
_entity_poly.pdbx_seq_one_letter_code
_entity_poly.pdbx_strand_id
1 'polypeptide(L)' 'MTDSTRLFTPFAEELLPGGGHRSFVLKRGQLLRLTDLRGGANVSLTLLNANEKTERLNLPDSLKCQHTAKLT' A
#
# COMPACT_ATOMS: atom_id res chain seq x y z
N MET A 1 -8.45 -0.10 -19.44
CA MET A 1 -7.18 -0.48 -18.78
C MET A 1 -6.16 0.59 -19.14
N THR A 2 -5.95 1.56 -18.24
CA THR A 2 -4.91 2.58 -18.41
C THR A 2 -3.57 1.97 -18.06
N ASP A 3 -2.73 1.83 -19.09
CA ASP A 3 -1.33 1.46 -18.95
C ASP A 3 -0.60 2.58 -18.19
N SER A 4 -0.40 2.40 -16.88
CA SER A 4 0.27 3.36 -15.99
C SER A 4 1.75 3.03 -15.79
N THR A 5 2.32 2.28 -16.74
CA THR A 5 3.62 1.64 -16.58
C THR A 5 4.75 2.67 -16.65
N ARG A 6 5.18 3.10 -15.44
CA ARG A 6 6.44 3.78 -15.11
C ARG A 6 6.54 5.30 -15.36
N LEU A 7 5.72 6.08 -14.66
CA LEU A 7 6.02 7.51 -14.48
C LEU A 7 7.15 7.79 -13.46
N PHE A 8 7.57 6.79 -12.67
CA PHE A 8 8.59 6.95 -11.63
C PHE A 8 9.57 5.78 -11.64
N THR A 9 10.88 6.09 -11.62
CA THR A 9 11.94 5.11 -11.40
C THR A 9 11.90 4.65 -9.94
N PRO A 10 11.79 3.34 -9.66
CA PRO A 10 11.83 2.84 -8.29
C PRO A 10 13.23 3.06 -7.71
N PHE A 11 13.30 3.65 -6.51
CA PHE A 11 14.54 3.77 -5.75
C PHE A 11 14.83 2.54 -4.88
N ALA A 12 13.83 1.67 -4.68
CA ALA A 12 13.94 0.40 -3.97
C ALA A 12 12.89 -0.59 -4.52
N GLU A 13 13.26 -1.86 -4.59
CA GLU A 13 12.41 -2.97 -5.02
C GLU A 13 12.75 -4.20 -4.18
N GLU A 14 11.75 -4.96 -3.75
CA GLU A 14 11.94 -6.19 -2.99
C GLU A 14 10.80 -7.18 -3.26
N LEU A 15 11.14 -8.47 -3.30
CA LEU A 15 10.17 -9.57 -3.37
C LEU A 15 9.68 -9.93 -1.96
N LEU A 16 8.36 -9.83 -1.73
CA LEU A 16 7.74 -10.33 -0.50
C LEU A 16 7.32 -11.80 -0.70
N PRO A 17 7.95 -12.78 -0.01
CA PRO A 17 7.53 -14.18 -0.11
C PRO A 17 6.14 -14.39 0.53
N GLY A 18 5.45 -15.46 0.11
CA GLY A 18 4.19 -15.86 0.74
C GLY A 18 4.36 -16.14 2.23
N GLY A 19 3.47 -15.60 3.07
CA GLY A 19 3.58 -15.65 4.53
C GLY A 19 4.65 -14.71 5.12
N GLY A 20 5.41 -14.01 4.28
CA GLY A 20 6.36 -12.99 4.70
C GLY A 20 5.67 -11.68 5.11
N HIS A 21 6.39 -10.86 5.84
CA HIS A 21 5.98 -9.51 6.21
C HIS A 21 7.15 -8.54 6.08
N ARG A 22 6.83 -7.27 5.87
CA ARG A 22 7.82 -6.20 5.81
C ARG A 22 7.25 -4.90 6.35
N SER A 23 8.09 -4.16 7.05
CA SER A 23 7.77 -2.85 7.61
C SER A 23 8.86 -1.87 7.25
N PHE A 24 8.48 -0.67 6.80
CA PHE A 24 9.41 0.41 6.50
C PHE A 24 8.68 1.75 6.60
N VAL A 25 9.43 2.86 6.61
CA VAL A 25 8.88 4.21 6.60
C VAL A 25 8.73 4.69 5.16
N LEU A 26 7.49 4.97 4.74
CA LEU A 26 7.20 5.67 3.49
C LEU A 26 7.15 7.18 3.77
N LYS A 27 8.11 7.94 3.25
CA LYS A 27 8.18 9.40 3.45
C LYS A 27 7.13 10.11 2.60
N ARG A 28 6.72 11.31 3.03
CA ARG A 28 5.83 12.19 2.26
C ARG A 28 6.35 12.39 0.83
N GLY A 29 5.47 12.25 -0.15
CA GLY A 29 5.81 12.40 -1.58
C GLY A 29 6.40 11.15 -2.23
N GLN A 30 6.62 10.06 -1.48
CA GLN A 30 7.02 8.77 -2.05
C GLN A 30 5.79 7.92 -2.43
N LEU A 31 5.99 7.02 -3.39
CA LEU A 31 4.96 6.12 -3.89
C LEU A 31 5.34 4.66 -3.58
N LEU A 32 4.37 3.90 -3.08
CA LEU A 32 4.48 2.45 -2.94
C LEU A 32 3.65 1.78 -4.03
N ARG A 33 4.26 0.81 -4.73
CA ARG A 33 3.57 -0.06 -5.67
C ARG A 33 3.67 -1.50 -5.17
N LEU A 34 2.54 -2.18 -5.05
CA LEU A 34 2.45 -3.61 -4.78
C LEU A 34 1.98 -4.29 -6.06
N THR A 35 2.70 -5.33 -6.47
CA THR A 35 2.41 -6.05 -7.73
C THR A 35 2.25 -7.53 -7.42
N ASP A 36 1.08 -8.07 -7.75
CA ASP A 36 0.89 -9.52 -7.80
C ASP A 36 1.52 -10.06 -9.09
N LEU A 37 2.66 -10.76 -8.95
CA LEU A 37 3.46 -11.22 -10.08
C LEU A 37 2.85 -12.44 -10.80
N ARG A 38 2.03 -13.24 -10.11
CA ARG A 38 1.54 -14.54 -10.63
C ARG A 38 0.03 -14.66 -10.67
N GLY A 39 -0.69 -13.76 -10.00
CA GLY A 39 -2.15 -13.83 -9.87
C GLY A 39 -2.58 -14.59 -8.61
N GLY A 40 -3.63 -14.07 -7.95
CA GLY A 40 -4.25 -14.69 -6.78
C GLY A 40 -3.55 -14.38 -5.45
N ALA A 41 -2.55 -13.49 -5.45
CA ALA A 41 -1.92 -13.06 -4.20
C ALA A 41 -2.79 -12.03 -3.46
N ASN A 42 -2.75 -12.09 -2.14
CA ASN A 42 -3.37 -11.10 -1.27
C ASN A 42 -2.34 -10.52 -0.29
N VAL A 43 -2.53 -9.27 0.09
CA VAL A 43 -1.70 -8.58 1.07
C VAL A 43 -2.59 -7.87 2.08
N SER A 44 -2.26 -8.03 3.36
CA SER A 44 -2.81 -7.18 4.41
C SER A 44 -1.89 -5.97 4.61
N LEU A 45 -2.45 -4.78 4.70
CA LEU A 45 -1.70 -3.54 4.89
C LEU A 45 -2.11 -2.86 6.20
N THR A 46 -1.13 -2.32 6.92
CA THR A 46 -1.35 -1.41 8.05
C THR A 46 -0.51 -0.16 7.84
N LEU A 47 -1.15 1.01 7.87
CA LEU A 47 -0.48 2.30 7.72
C LEU A 47 -0.58 3.07 9.04
N LEU A 48 0.57 3.52 9.52
CA LEU A 48 0.74 4.26 10.77
C LEU A 48 1.48 5.56 10.47
N ASN A 49 1.30 6.58 11.31
CA ASN A 49 2.25 7.68 11.32
C ASN A 49 3.62 7.16 11.81
N ALA A 50 4.67 7.42 11.03
CA ALA A 50 6.01 6.91 11.33
C ALA A 50 6.58 7.41 12.67
N ASN A 51 6.15 8.60 13.10
CA ASN A 51 6.59 9.23 14.35
C ASN A 51 5.61 9.01 15.51
N GLU A 52 4.39 8.56 15.24
CA GLU A 52 3.34 8.34 16.24
C GLU A 52 2.54 7.08 15.90
N LYS A 53 2.98 5.93 16.44
CA LYS A 53 2.43 4.61 16.05
C LYS A 53 1.00 4.37 16.54
N THR A 54 0.48 5.20 17.44
CA THR A 54 -0.93 5.15 17.86
C THR A 54 -1.86 5.77 16.81
N GLU A 55 -1.35 6.65 15.95
CA GLU A 55 -2.08 7.22 14.83
C GLU A 55 -2.02 6.28 13.62
N ARG A 56 -3.19 5.84 13.15
CA ARG A 56 -3.32 4.81 12.10
C ARG A 56 -4.31 5.26 11.04
N LEU A 57 -4.16 4.75 9.83
CA LEU A 57 -5.17 4.93 8.79
C LEU A 57 -6.51 4.37 9.28
N ASN A 58 -7.51 5.23 9.37
CA ASN A 58 -8.88 4.84 9.64
C ASN A 58 -9.58 4.47 8.34
N LEU A 59 -9.34 3.25 7.85
CA LEU A 59 -9.95 2.76 6.62
C LEU A 59 -11.49 2.68 6.70
N PRO A 60 -12.10 2.20 7.81
CA PRO A 60 -13.57 2.15 7.91
C PRO A 60 -14.24 3.50 7.70
N ASP A 61 -13.78 4.55 8.38
CA ASP A 61 -14.39 5.88 8.24
C ASP A 61 -14.07 6.49 6.86
N SER A 62 -12.87 6.24 6.32
CA SER A 62 -12.50 6.66 4.96
C SER A 62 -13.45 6.10 3.89
N LEU A 63 -13.84 4.83 4.05
CA LEU A 63 -14.75 4.14 3.14
C LEU A 63 -16.21 4.56 3.37
N LYS A 64 -16.61 4.74 4.63
CA LYS A 64 -17.94 5.25 5.01
C LYS A 64 -18.22 6.60 4.37
N CYS A 65 -17.27 7.54 4.46
CA CYS A 65 -17.42 8.87 3.86
C CYS A 65 -17.52 8.83 2.33
N GLN A 66 -16.97 7.81 1.68
CA GLN A 66 -17.02 7.61 0.23
C GLN A 66 -18.23 6.76 -0.21
N HIS A 67 -19.05 6.26 0.71
CA HIS A 67 -20.16 5.35 0.43
C HIS A 67 -19.74 4.13 -0.42
N THR A 68 -18.56 3.57 -0.15
CA THR A 68 -17.99 2.41 -0.87
C THR A 68 -17.43 1.37 0.11
N ALA A 69 -17.32 0.12 -0.34
CA ALA A 69 -16.68 -0.96 0.41
C ALA A 69 -15.19 -1.16 0.04
N LYS A 70 -14.68 -0.42 -0.96
CA LYS A 70 -13.30 -0.54 -1.45
C LYS A 70 -12.76 0.78 -2.00
N LEU A 71 -11.44 0.94 -1.96
CA LEU A 71 -10.72 1.97 -2.71
C LEU A 71 -10.54 1.53 -4.18
N THR A 72 -10.36 2.50 -5.08
CA THR A 72 -10.20 2.29 -6.54
C THR A 72 -8.91 2.88 -7.07
#